data_AF-A0AAD4H3U3-F1
#
_entry.id   AF-A0AAD4H3U3-F1
#
_cell.length_a   1.000
_cell.length_b   1.000
_cell.length_c   1.000
_cell.angle_alpha   90.00
_cell.angle_beta   90.00
_cell.angle_gamma   90.00
#
_symmetry.space_group_name_H-M   'P 1'
#
loop_
_entity.id
_entity.type
_entity.pdbx_description
1 polymer ?
#
loop_
_entity_poly.entity_id
_entity_poly.type
_entity_poly.pdbx_seq_one_letter_code
_entity_poly.pdbx_strand_id
1 'polypeptide(L)'
;GNSLSFVGVGLKIVRKESPLALYKGLGAVTAGIVPKMAIRFTTFQFYKDLMVNKDGTAWKLNNLWAGLLAGVTEAVLVVTPMDVVKIRLQAQRHSMADPLDIPKYRNAAHCAYTVVREEGFGALYRGVGLTSLRQASNQAANFPTYHFLKGYLQRTQDIKELPGYQSAIIGCISGAMGPLVNNPIDIVKTRIQKTPNPEGLGGWARFKEVNGAILKNEGWRAFYKGVTPRVLRVAPGQAVTFAVYERVSSWLDTNSDTFKLTAAAK
;
A
#
# COMPACT_ATOMS: atom_id res chain seq x y z
N GLY A 1 -25.46 -20.91 -8.76
CA GLY A 1 -24.84 -19.85 -7.94
C GLY A 1 -23.69 -19.24 -8.69
N ASN A 2 -23.92 -18.11 -9.37
CA ASN A 2 -22.87 -17.47 -10.18
C ASN A 2 -21.99 -16.59 -9.29
N SER A 3 -20.69 -16.89 -9.27
CA SER A 3 -19.68 -15.99 -8.72
C SER A 3 -19.71 -14.71 -9.58
N LEU A 4 -20.21 -13.61 -9.02
CA LEU A 4 -20.25 -12.33 -9.72
C LEU A 4 -18.81 -11.90 -10.03
N SER A 5 -18.52 -11.64 -11.30
CA SER A 5 -17.26 -11.03 -11.72
C SER A 5 -17.08 -9.65 -11.08
N PHE A 6 -15.85 -9.14 -11.01
CA PHE A 6 -15.54 -7.80 -10.46
C PHE A 6 -16.46 -6.71 -11.03
N VAL A 7 -16.70 -6.76 -12.34
CA VAL A 7 -17.61 -5.85 -13.05
C VAL A 7 -19.07 -6.06 -12.63
N GLY A 8 -19.50 -7.31 -12.44
CA GLY A 8 -20.85 -7.65 -11.96
C GLY A 8 -21.13 -7.18 -10.54
N VAL A 9 -20.14 -7.21 -9.64
CA VAL A 9 -20.25 -6.65 -8.29
C VAL A 9 -20.37 -5.13 -8.34
N GLY A 10 -19.56 -4.45 -9.17
CA GLY A 10 -19.63 -3.01 -9.37
C GLY A 10 -20.99 -2.55 -9.89
N LEU A 11 -21.51 -3.21 -10.93
CA LEU A 11 -22.85 -2.93 -11.50
C LEU A 11 -23.97 -3.13 -10.48
N LYS A 12 -23.85 -4.14 -9.62
CA LYS A 12 -24.86 -4.41 -8.57
C LYS A 12 -24.88 -3.32 -7.50
N ILE A 13 -23.72 -2.75 -7.15
CA ILE A 13 -23.60 -1.62 -6.22
C ILE A 13 -24.24 -0.36 -6.82
N VAL A 14 -23.90 -0.04 -8.08
CA VAL A 14 -24.48 1.12 -8.78
C VAL A 14 -26.00 1.01 -8.88
N ARG A 15 -26.53 -0.17 -9.21
CA ARG A 15 -27.97 -0.43 -9.30
C ARG A 15 -28.70 -0.38 -7.96
N LYS A 16 -28.03 -0.70 -6.84
CA LYS A 16 -28.66 -0.73 -5.51
C LYS A 16 -28.54 0.56 -4.73
N GLU A 17 -27.43 1.30 -4.86
CA GLU A 17 -27.09 2.39 -3.95
C GLU A 17 -26.84 3.75 -4.64
N SER A 18 -26.88 3.84 -5.98
CA SER A 18 -26.49 5.00 -6.82
C SER A 18 -25.01 4.98 -7.27
N PRO A 19 -24.65 5.59 -8.43
CA PRO A 19 -23.26 5.70 -8.89
C PRO A 19 -22.30 6.33 -7.87
N LEU A 20 -22.79 7.27 -7.05
CA LEU A 20 -22.00 7.93 -6.01
C LEU A 20 -21.60 6.98 -4.86
N ALA A 21 -22.26 5.83 -4.73
CA ALA A 21 -21.90 4.82 -3.74
C ALA A 21 -20.51 4.22 -3.98
N LEU A 22 -20.02 4.22 -5.23
CA LEU A 22 -18.65 3.79 -5.55
C LEU A 22 -17.57 4.72 -4.96
N TYR A 23 -17.94 5.97 -4.66
CA TYR A 23 -17.04 6.97 -4.08
C TYR A 23 -17.21 7.10 -2.55
N LYS A 24 -18.12 6.34 -1.93
CA LYS A 24 -18.26 6.31 -0.46
C LYS A 24 -16.92 5.86 0.16
N GLY A 25 -16.39 6.69 1.05
CA GLY A 25 -15.11 6.46 1.71
C GLY A 25 -13.89 7.10 1.01
N LEU A 26 -14.05 7.73 -0.17
CA LEU A 26 -12.95 8.43 -0.84
C LEU A 26 -12.32 9.51 0.05
N GLY A 27 -13.15 10.30 0.76
CA GLY A 27 -12.67 11.36 1.67
C GLY A 27 -11.82 10.83 2.83
N ALA A 28 -12.16 9.67 3.39
CA ALA A 28 -11.35 9.02 4.43
C ALA A 28 -10.04 8.46 3.87
N VAL A 29 -10.04 8.04 2.60
CA VAL A 29 -8.84 7.56 1.91
C VAL A 29 -7.89 8.73 1.60
N THR A 30 -8.40 9.84 1.04
CA THR A 30 -7.58 11.02 0.72
C THR A 30 -7.00 11.66 1.97
N ALA A 31 -7.81 11.84 3.02
CA ALA A 31 -7.35 12.40 4.30
C ALA A 31 -6.21 11.61 4.94
N GLY A 32 -6.11 10.30 4.71
CA GLY A 32 -5.00 9.49 5.21
C GLY A 32 -3.81 9.32 4.27
N ILE A 33 -3.99 9.50 2.96
CA ILE A 33 -2.89 9.39 2.00
C ILE A 33 -1.92 10.57 2.17
N VAL A 34 -2.43 11.77 2.46
CA VAL A 34 -1.59 12.97 2.57
C VAL A 34 -0.57 12.87 3.73
N PRO A 35 -0.98 12.59 4.99
CA PRO A 35 -0.02 12.43 6.08
C PRO A 35 0.94 11.27 5.85
N LYS A 36 0.45 10.18 5.28
CA LYS A 36 1.25 9.00 4.93
C LYS A 36 2.38 9.35 3.96
N MET A 37 2.06 10.05 2.87
CA MET A 37 3.08 10.42 1.87
C MET A 37 4.02 11.49 2.40
N ALA A 38 3.51 12.48 3.17
CA ALA A 38 4.34 13.51 3.78
C ALA A 38 5.43 12.90 4.67
N ILE A 39 5.05 12.01 5.61
CA ILE A 39 6.00 11.33 6.50
C ILE A 39 6.95 10.44 5.72
N ARG A 40 6.48 9.75 4.67
CA ARG A 40 7.34 8.92 3.84
C ARG A 40 8.45 9.72 3.18
N PHE A 41 8.12 10.84 2.54
CA PHE A 41 9.12 11.63 1.83
C PHE A 41 10.08 12.34 2.78
N THR A 42 9.59 12.88 3.90
CA THR A 42 10.46 13.53 4.90
C THR A 42 11.41 12.54 5.56
N THR A 43 10.91 11.38 5.99
CA THR A 43 11.76 10.34 6.59
C THR A 43 12.72 9.73 5.58
N PHE A 44 12.30 9.58 4.32
CA PHE A 44 13.18 9.11 3.25
C PHE A 44 14.36 10.04 3.02
N GLN A 45 14.13 11.36 2.93
CA GLN A 45 15.21 12.34 2.80
C GLN A 45 16.12 12.32 4.04
N PHE A 46 15.53 12.35 5.23
CA PHE A 46 16.27 12.28 6.49
C PHE A 46 17.19 11.06 6.57
N TYR A 47 16.67 9.86 6.27
CA TYR A 47 17.49 8.64 6.28
C TYR A 47 18.55 8.61 5.18
N LYS A 48 18.22 9.14 4.00
CA LYS A 48 19.17 9.23 2.89
C LYS A 48 20.36 10.11 3.25
N ASP A 49 20.10 11.28 3.85
CA ASP A 49 21.13 12.25 4.25
C ASP A 49 22.01 11.71 5.37
N LEU A 50 21.41 10.95 6.31
CA LEU A 50 22.13 10.31 7.42
C LEU A 50 23.04 9.15 6.95
N MET A 51 22.75 8.55 5.78
CA MET A 51 23.51 7.45 5.18
C MET A 51 24.49 7.88 4.07
N VAL A 52 24.74 9.18 3.92
CA VAL A 52 25.84 9.71 3.10
C VAL A 52 27.11 9.77 3.95
N ASN A 53 28.18 9.10 3.52
CA ASN A 53 29.48 9.21 4.19
C ASN A 53 30.04 10.64 4.01
N LYS A 54 30.91 11.08 4.94
CA LYS A 54 31.53 12.41 4.91
C LYS A 54 32.35 12.69 3.63
N ASP A 55 32.66 11.67 2.84
CA ASP A 55 33.38 11.75 1.56
C ASP A 55 32.46 11.97 0.34
N GLY A 56 31.15 12.19 0.55
CA GLY A 56 30.17 12.40 -0.53
C GLY A 56 29.78 11.13 -1.29
N THR A 57 30.35 9.96 -0.93
CA THR A 57 29.98 8.67 -1.50
C THR A 57 28.81 8.05 -0.74
N ALA A 58 27.68 7.87 -1.43
CA ALA A 58 26.54 7.15 -0.91
C ALA A 58 26.79 5.63 -0.94
N TRP A 59 26.30 4.91 0.06
CA TRP A 59 26.34 3.44 0.07
C TRP A 59 25.63 2.89 -1.19
N LYS A 60 26.14 1.80 -1.78
CA LYS A 60 25.53 1.16 -2.98
C LYS A 60 24.05 0.81 -2.79
N LEU A 61 23.61 0.64 -1.55
CA LEU A 61 22.22 0.35 -1.15
C LEU A 61 21.59 1.46 -0.29
N ASN A 62 22.13 2.68 -0.28
CA ASN A 62 21.60 3.79 0.53
C ASN A 62 20.10 4.00 0.26
N ASN A 63 19.71 4.15 -1.01
CA ASN A 63 18.31 4.35 -1.38
C ASN A 63 17.39 3.18 -0.98
N LEU A 64 17.91 1.95 -0.91
CA LEU A 64 17.16 0.77 -0.47
C LEU A 64 16.90 0.83 1.04
N TRP A 65 17.94 1.05 1.83
CA TRP A 65 17.83 1.13 3.29
C TRP A 65 17.05 2.36 3.74
N ALA A 66 17.28 3.52 3.12
CA ALA A 66 16.48 4.72 3.36
C ALA A 66 15.00 4.48 3.04
N GLY A 67 14.71 3.78 1.94
CA GLY A 67 13.36 3.39 1.56
C GLY A 67 12.69 2.40 2.50
N LEU A 68 13.45 1.43 3.03
CA LEU A 68 12.94 0.46 4.01
C LEU A 68 12.66 1.12 5.37
N LEU A 69 13.61 1.90 5.89
CA LEU A 69 13.47 2.60 7.16
C LEU A 69 12.35 3.64 7.12
N ALA A 70 12.26 4.43 6.04
CA ALA A 70 11.15 5.34 5.81
C ALA A 70 9.80 4.61 5.80
N GLY A 71 9.72 3.45 5.13
CA GLY A 71 8.52 2.62 5.09
C GLY A 71 8.12 2.07 6.47
N VAL A 72 9.09 1.65 7.28
CA VAL A 72 8.85 1.20 8.67
C VAL A 72 8.35 2.36 9.53
N THR A 73 8.99 3.52 9.47
CA THR A 73 8.60 4.70 10.26
C THR A 73 7.21 5.19 9.86
N GLU A 74 6.90 5.23 8.55
CA GLU A 74 5.56 5.48 8.04
C GLU A 74 4.54 4.42 8.54
N ALA A 75 4.94 3.15 8.54
CA ALA A 75 4.10 2.06 9.02
C ALA A 75 3.69 2.26 10.48
N VAL A 76 4.66 2.58 11.33
CA VAL A 76 4.48 2.77 12.76
C VAL A 76 3.68 4.04 13.04
N LEU A 77 4.04 5.17 12.44
CA LEU A 77 3.45 6.46 12.81
C LEU A 77 2.03 6.68 12.25
N VAL A 78 1.75 6.21 11.03
CA VAL A 78 0.49 6.54 10.34
C VAL A 78 -0.30 5.30 9.97
N VAL A 79 0.36 4.31 9.34
CA VAL A 79 -0.38 3.22 8.70
C VAL A 79 -1.03 2.30 9.74
N THR A 80 -0.33 1.98 10.82
CA THR A 80 -0.85 1.08 11.86
C THR A 80 -2.06 1.63 12.62
N PRO A 81 -2.05 2.85 13.17
CA PRO A 81 -3.25 3.41 13.81
C PRO A 81 -4.39 3.56 12.79
N MET A 82 -4.07 3.95 11.55
CA MET A 82 -5.10 4.10 10.51
C MET A 82 -5.70 2.76 10.09
N ASP A 83 -4.90 1.71 9.95
CA ASP A 83 -5.36 0.36 9.59
C ASP A 83 -6.25 -0.21 10.70
N VAL A 84 -5.90 -0.02 11.98
CA VAL A 84 -6.74 -0.45 13.12
C VAL A 84 -8.10 0.25 13.09
N VAL A 85 -8.12 1.57 12.91
CA VAL A 85 -9.36 2.35 12.81
C VAL A 85 -10.20 1.91 11.61
N LYS A 86 -9.59 1.70 10.44
CA LYS A 86 -10.28 1.21 9.24
C LYS A 86 -10.86 -0.18 9.44
N ILE A 87 -10.10 -1.11 10.02
CA ILE A 87 -10.55 -2.48 10.26
C ILE A 87 -11.76 -2.47 11.21
N ARG A 88 -11.73 -1.66 12.28
CA ARG A 88 -12.86 -1.54 13.23
C ARG A 88 -14.10 -0.92 12.60
N LEU A 89 -13.94 0.13 11.79
CA LEU A 89 -15.03 0.73 11.04
C LEU A 89 -15.63 -0.23 10.01
N GLN A 90 -14.81 -1.05 9.33
CA GLN A 90 -15.27 -2.04 8.36
C GLN A 90 -15.86 -3.30 9.03
N ALA A 91 -15.40 -3.64 10.22
CA ALA A 91 -15.91 -4.75 11.02
C ALA A 91 -17.30 -4.44 11.61
N GLN A 92 -17.64 -3.16 11.77
CA GLN A 92 -19.03 -2.76 12.00
C GLN A 92 -19.86 -3.13 10.78
N ARG A 93 -20.56 -4.26 10.88
CA ARG A 93 -21.63 -4.60 9.97
C ARG A 93 -22.71 -3.54 10.13
N HIS A 94 -22.80 -2.62 9.18
CA HIS A 94 -24.11 -2.11 8.80
C HIS A 94 -24.90 -3.27 8.22
N SER A 95 -25.63 -3.99 9.08
CA SER A 95 -26.74 -4.77 8.58
C SER A 95 -27.75 -3.75 8.06
N MET A 96 -27.77 -3.53 6.75
CA MET A 96 -28.84 -2.80 6.02
C MET A 96 -30.23 -3.48 6.17
N ALA A 97 -30.43 -4.26 7.22
CA ALA A 97 -31.62 -5.03 7.54
C ALA A 97 -32.22 -4.63 8.89
N ASP A 98 -31.51 -3.88 9.75
CA ASP A 98 -32.03 -3.48 11.05
C ASP A 98 -31.86 -1.96 11.30
N PRO A 99 -32.94 -1.16 11.18
CA PRO A 99 -32.91 0.30 11.36
C PRO A 99 -32.57 0.77 12.78
N LEU A 100 -32.50 -0.14 13.76
CA LEU A 100 -32.27 0.14 15.18
C LEU A 100 -30.81 -0.04 15.64
N ASP A 101 -29.91 -0.50 14.77
CA ASP A 101 -28.53 -0.79 15.16
C ASP A 101 -27.67 0.49 15.10
N ILE A 102 -27.55 1.17 16.25
CA ILE A 102 -26.81 2.43 16.38
C ILE A 102 -25.32 2.15 16.13
N PRO A 103 -24.68 2.74 15.11
CA PRO A 103 -23.28 2.47 14.84
C PRO A 103 -22.41 2.90 16.03
N LYS A 104 -21.71 1.92 16.65
CA LYS A 104 -20.78 2.18 17.77
C LYS A 104 -19.67 3.20 17.41
N TYR A 105 -19.35 3.39 16.12
CA TYR A 105 -18.41 4.42 15.67
C TYR A 105 -19.05 5.32 14.61
N ARG A 106 -19.18 6.61 14.90
CA ARG A 106 -19.78 7.60 13.99
C ARG A 106 -18.83 8.03 12.86
N ASN A 107 -17.54 8.11 13.15
CA ASN A 107 -16.50 8.51 12.22
C ASN A 107 -15.13 7.95 12.64
N ALA A 108 -14.11 8.13 11.81
CA ALA A 108 -12.76 7.64 12.09
C ALA A 108 -12.12 8.25 13.35
N ALA A 109 -12.37 9.54 13.61
CA ALA A 109 -11.83 10.22 14.79
C ALA A 109 -12.48 9.72 16.09
N HIS A 110 -13.80 9.51 16.08
CA HIS A 110 -14.57 8.93 17.17
C HIS A 110 -14.15 7.47 17.40
N CYS A 111 -13.96 6.69 16.32
CA CYS A 111 -13.40 5.34 16.45
C CYS A 111 -12.02 5.37 17.11
N ALA A 112 -11.10 6.24 16.68
CA ALA A 112 -9.77 6.35 17.28
C ALA A 112 -9.86 6.74 18.77
N TYR A 113 -10.67 7.75 19.10
CA TYR A 113 -10.88 8.22 20.46
C TYR A 113 -11.47 7.13 21.36
N THR A 114 -12.55 6.47 20.92
CA THR A 114 -13.19 5.37 21.67
C THR A 114 -12.21 4.22 21.90
N VAL A 115 -11.40 3.86 20.90
CA VAL A 115 -10.39 2.81 21.04
C VAL A 115 -9.32 3.16 22.06
N VAL A 116 -8.80 4.40 22.02
CA VAL A 116 -7.80 4.86 22.99
C VAL A 116 -8.38 4.92 24.40
N ARG A 117 -9.64 5.35 24.54
CA ARG A 117 -10.32 5.46 25.84
C ARG A 117 -10.69 4.09 26.43
N GLU A 118 -11.17 3.15 25.62
CA GLU A 118 -11.63 1.83 26.08
C GLU A 118 -10.47 0.83 26.24
N GLU A 119 -9.49 0.84 25.34
CA GLU A 119 -8.44 -0.19 25.26
C GLU A 119 -7.01 0.35 25.44
N GLY A 120 -6.86 1.66 25.58
CA GLY A 120 -5.57 2.33 25.74
C GLY A 120 -4.83 2.58 24.43
N PHE A 121 -3.74 3.35 24.53
CA PHE A 121 -2.93 3.74 23.37
C PHE A 121 -2.28 2.55 22.65
N GLY A 122 -1.90 1.50 23.40
CA GLY A 122 -1.33 0.28 22.83
C GLY A 122 -2.25 -0.45 21.85
N ALA A 123 -3.57 -0.25 21.95
CA ALA A 123 -4.54 -0.86 21.04
C ALA A 123 -4.40 -0.39 19.59
N LEU A 124 -3.93 0.85 19.37
CA LEU A 124 -3.69 1.40 18.02
C LEU A 124 -2.47 0.79 17.32
N TYR A 125 -1.53 0.23 18.09
CA TYR A 125 -0.30 -0.38 17.59
C TYR A 125 -0.35 -1.91 17.54
N ARG A 126 -1.50 -2.51 17.86
CA ARG A 126 -1.70 -3.96 17.73
C ARG A 126 -1.53 -4.36 16.27
N GLY A 127 -0.51 -5.18 16.01
CA GLY A 127 -0.16 -5.63 14.66
C GLY A 127 0.90 -4.79 13.95
N VAL A 128 1.58 -3.86 14.64
CA VAL A 128 2.68 -3.07 14.07
C VAL A 128 3.76 -3.92 13.41
N GLY A 129 4.15 -5.03 14.03
CA GLY A 129 5.13 -5.97 13.46
C GLY A 129 4.64 -6.59 12.15
N LEU A 130 3.35 -6.93 12.06
CA LEU A 130 2.76 -7.52 10.86
C LEU A 130 2.62 -6.50 9.73
N THR A 131 2.28 -5.26 10.06
CA THR A 131 2.21 -4.16 9.08
C THR A 131 3.60 -3.80 8.57
N SER A 132 4.60 -3.76 9.47
CA SER A 132 6.00 -3.52 9.11
C SER A 132 6.57 -4.64 8.26
N LEU A 133 6.29 -5.90 8.61
CA LEU A 133 6.66 -7.06 7.80
C LEU A 133 6.04 -6.98 6.41
N ARG A 134 4.75 -6.63 6.30
CA ARG A 134 4.08 -6.44 5.01
C ARG A 134 4.74 -5.33 4.18
N GLN A 135 5.12 -4.22 4.80
CA GLN A 135 5.86 -3.14 4.13
C GLN A 135 7.23 -3.63 3.65
N ALA A 136 7.98 -4.31 4.52
CA ALA A 136 9.28 -4.87 4.20
C ALA A 136 9.21 -5.88 3.05
N SER A 137 8.24 -6.82 3.06
CA SER A 137 8.05 -7.79 1.99
C SER A 137 7.67 -7.13 0.66
N ASN A 138 6.81 -6.12 0.68
CA ASN A 138 6.49 -5.35 -0.53
C ASN A 138 7.75 -4.67 -1.11
N GLN A 139 8.56 -4.04 -0.26
CA GLN A 139 9.78 -3.35 -0.68
C GLN A 139 10.87 -4.34 -1.13
N ALA A 140 11.01 -5.46 -0.45
CA ALA A 140 11.97 -6.53 -0.77
C ALA A 140 11.69 -7.19 -2.13
N ALA A 141 10.43 -7.22 -2.59
CA ALA A 141 10.10 -7.66 -3.94
C ALA A 141 10.26 -6.52 -4.98
N ASN A 142 9.81 -5.31 -4.64
CA ASN A 142 9.80 -4.17 -5.55
C ASN A 142 11.20 -3.70 -5.95
N PHE A 143 12.09 -3.49 -4.96
CA PHE A 143 13.41 -2.89 -5.23
C PHE A 143 14.32 -3.76 -6.09
N PRO A 144 14.52 -5.07 -5.83
CA PRO A 144 15.36 -5.90 -6.67
C PRO A 144 14.85 -5.97 -8.11
N THR A 145 13.53 -6.11 -8.29
CA THR A 145 12.93 -6.08 -9.64
C THR A 145 13.19 -4.74 -10.34
N TYR A 146 13.01 -3.61 -9.63
CA TYR A 146 13.27 -2.29 -10.18
C TYR A 146 14.74 -2.15 -10.63
N HIS A 147 15.70 -2.53 -9.77
CA HIS A 147 17.12 -2.43 -10.08
C HIS A 147 17.56 -3.38 -11.19
N PHE A 148 17.03 -4.60 -11.23
CA PHE A 148 17.31 -5.56 -12.28
C PHE A 148 16.84 -5.07 -13.65
N LEU A 149 15.58 -4.62 -13.74
CA LEU A 149 15.01 -4.10 -14.98
C LEU A 149 15.70 -2.81 -15.43
N LYS A 150 15.98 -1.89 -14.50
CA LYS A 150 16.72 -0.65 -14.77
C LYS A 150 18.13 -0.95 -15.28
N GLY A 151 18.86 -1.85 -14.61
CA GLY A 151 20.21 -2.24 -15.02
C GLY A 151 20.24 -2.97 -16.36
N TYR A 152 19.22 -3.77 -16.68
CA TYR A 152 19.07 -4.41 -17.98
C TYR A 152 18.87 -3.37 -19.10
N LEU A 153 17.93 -2.44 -18.95
CA LEU A 153 17.69 -1.40 -19.96
C LEU A 153 18.88 -0.46 -20.14
N GLN A 154 19.52 -0.04 -19.05
CA GLN A 154 20.71 0.83 -19.11
C GLN A 154 21.86 0.18 -19.88
N ARG A 155 22.04 -1.15 -19.75
CA ARG A 155 23.07 -1.90 -20.51
C ARG A 155 22.70 -2.06 -21.98
N THR A 156 21.42 -2.28 -22.31
CA THR A 156 20.99 -2.45 -23.70
C THR A 156 21.02 -1.14 -24.48
N GLN A 157 20.76 -0.01 -23.82
CA GLN A 157 20.68 1.31 -24.46
C GLN A 157 21.95 2.16 -24.27
N ASP A 158 22.94 1.67 -23.51
CA ASP A 158 24.20 2.36 -23.15
C ASP A 158 24.02 3.79 -22.63
N ILE A 159 22.93 4.02 -21.88
CA ILE A 159 22.58 5.33 -21.29
C ILE A 159 22.73 5.30 -19.77
N LYS A 160 23.37 6.34 -19.21
CA LYS A 160 23.53 6.49 -17.75
C LYS A 160 22.20 6.78 -17.04
N GLU A 161 21.31 7.52 -17.68
CA GLU A 161 20.00 7.86 -17.11
C GLU A 161 18.87 7.44 -18.07
N LEU A 162 17.87 6.75 -17.51
CA LEU A 162 16.70 6.31 -18.27
C LEU A 162 15.71 7.47 -18.39
N PRO A 163 15.12 7.70 -19.58
CA PRO A 163 14.00 8.61 -19.75
C PRO A 163 12.88 8.37 -18.73
N GLY A 164 12.19 9.44 -18.32
CA GLY A 164 11.12 9.40 -17.32
C GLY A 164 10.06 8.32 -17.60
N TYR A 165 9.63 8.19 -18.86
CA TYR A 165 8.65 7.19 -19.29
C TYR A 165 9.14 5.73 -19.10
N GLN A 166 10.42 5.44 -19.35
CA GLN A 166 10.96 4.09 -19.14
C GLN A 166 11.09 3.78 -17.65
N SER A 167 11.55 4.75 -16.87
CA SER A 167 11.60 4.66 -15.41
C SER A 167 10.21 4.43 -14.81
N ALA A 168 9.17 5.07 -15.37
CA ALA A 168 7.79 4.88 -14.98
C ALA A 168 7.25 3.48 -15.33
N ILE A 169 7.53 2.96 -16.54
CA ILE A 169 7.13 1.61 -16.93
C ILE A 169 7.80 0.56 -16.03
N ILE A 170 9.11 0.69 -15.78
CA ILE A 170 9.83 -0.18 -14.84
C ILE A 170 9.24 -0.05 -13.43
N GLY A 171 8.91 1.16 -13.00
CA GLY A 171 8.21 1.43 -11.73
C GLY A 171 6.87 0.73 -11.63
N CYS A 172 6.07 0.70 -12.69
CA CYS A 172 4.80 -0.01 -12.75
C CYS A 172 4.99 -1.54 -12.67
N ILE A 173 5.96 -2.10 -13.41
CA ILE A 173 6.23 -3.55 -13.41
C ILE A 173 6.75 -4.00 -12.04
N SER A 174 7.75 -3.31 -11.50
CA SER A 174 8.31 -3.59 -10.17
C SER A 174 7.28 -3.40 -9.06
N GLY A 175 6.45 -2.36 -9.14
CA GLY A 175 5.34 -2.12 -8.21
C GLY A 175 4.26 -3.21 -8.24
N ALA A 176 4.08 -3.91 -9.35
CA ALA A 176 3.18 -5.06 -9.46
C ALA A 176 3.76 -6.34 -8.83
N MET A 177 5.09 -6.48 -8.75
CA MET A 177 5.75 -7.66 -8.17
C MET A 177 5.49 -7.83 -6.67
N GLY A 178 5.41 -6.73 -5.91
CA GLY A 178 5.08 -6.79 -4.48
C GLY A 178 3.74 -7.50 -4.22
N PRO A 179 2.63 -7.04 -4.82
CA PRO A 179 1.35 -7.74 -4.80
C PRO A 179 1.42 -9.18 -5.31
N LEU A 180 2.17 -9.46 -6.38
CA LEU A 180 2.28 -10.82 -6.94
C LEU A 180 2.92 -11.81 -5.96
N VAL A 181 4.00 -11.41 -5.30
CA VAL A 181 4.70 -12.25 -4.30
C VAL A 181 3.88 -12.40 -3.02
N ASN A 182 3.18 -11.35 -2.61
CA ASN A 182 2.41 -11.36 -1.36
C ASN A 182 1.01 -11.97 -1.49
N ASN A 183 0.46 -12.09 -2.70
CA ASN A 183 -0.93 -12.55 -2.89
C ASN A 183 -1.19 -13.97 -2.36
N PRO A 184 -0.31 -14.98 -2.59
CA PRO A 184 -0.52 -16.32 -2.04
C PRO A 184 -0.62 -16.31 -0.51
N ILE A 185 0.24 -15.52 0.15
CA ILE A 185 0.26 -15.38 1.61
C ILE A 185 -1.02 -14.68 2.09
N ASP A 186 -1.43 -13.60 1.42
CA ASP A 186 -2.64 -12.86 1.75
C ASP A 186 -3.91 -13.72 1.58
N ILE A 187 -3.96 -14.61 0.57
CA ILE A 187 -5.08 -15.56 0.37
C ILE A 187 -5.14 -16.55 1.53
N VAL A 188 -4.02 -17.17 1.90
CA VAL A 188 -3.99 -18.14 3.01
C VAL A 188 -4.39 -17.45 4.32
N LYS A 189 -3.83 -16.27 4.59
CA LYS A 189 -4.13 -15.49 5.79
C LYS A 189 -5.60 -15.07 5.85
N THR A 190 -6.16 -14.56 4.77
CA THR A 190 -7.58 -14.16 4.75
C THR A 190 -8.52 -15.35 4.90
N ARG A 191 -8.16 -16.53 4.39
CA ARG A 191 -8.94 -17.75 4.55
C ARG A 191 -8.87 -18.28 5.98
N ILE A 192 -7.68 -18.26 6.58
CA ILE A 192 -7.50 -18.53 8.03
C ILE A 192 -8.38 -17.59 8.83
N GLN A 193 -8.33 -16.27 8.59
CA GLN A 193 -9.10 -15.29 9.38
C GLN A 193 -10.62 -15.38 9.18
N LYS A 194 -11.10 -15.91 8.06
CA LYS A 194 -12.54 -16.06 7.77
C LYS A 194 -13.15 -17.32 8.34
N THR A 195 -12.37 -18.38 8.53
CA THR A 195 -12.85 -19.64 9.12
C THR A 195 -12.73 -19.56 10.64
N PRO A 196 -13.75 -19.95 11.42
CA PRO A 196 -13.64 -20.10 12.86
C PRO A 196 -12.49 -21.05 13.22
N ASN A 197 -11.80 -20.81 14.34
CA ASN A 197 -10.76 -21.74 14.78
C ASN A 197 -11.43 -23.05 15.25
N PRO A 198 -11.16 -24.22 14.64
CA PRO A 198 -11.56 -25.48 15.24
C PRO A 198 -10.77 -25.63 16.55
N GLU A 199 -11.44 -26.07 17.61
CA GLU A 199 -10.84 -26.17 18.94
C GLU A 199 -9.57 -27.04 18.90
N GLY A 200 -8.45 -26.52 19.44
CA GLY A 200 -7.22 -27.29 19.67
C GLY A 200 -6.19 -27.36 18.53
N LEU A 201 -6.44 -26.79 17.33
CA LEU A 201 -5.44 -26.79 16.26
C LEU A 201 -4.39 -25.68 16.43
N GLY A 202 -3.12 -26.09 16.52
CA GLY A 202 -1.98 -25.16 16.49
C GLY A 202 -1.90 -24.38 15.17
N GLY A 203 -1.36 -23.15 15.21
CA GLY A 203 -1.34 -22.23 14.06
C GLY A 203 -0.67 -22.80 12.79
N TRP A 204 0.32 -23.69 12.96
CA TRP A 204 1.00 -24.34 11.83
C TRP A 204 0.18 -25.46 11.19
N ALA A 205 -0.57 -26.24 11.99
CA ALA A 205 -1.47 -27.27 11.49
C ALA A 205 -2.60 -26.64 10.66
N ARG A 206 -3.16 -25.52 11.15
CA ARG A 206 -4.17 -24.74 10.44
C ARG A 206 -3.65 -24.14 9.13
N PHE A 207 -2.40 -23.68 9.10
CA PHE A 207 -1.78 -23.19 7.87
C PHE A 207 -1.67 -24.31 6.82
N LYS A 208 -1.18 -25.49 7.20
CA LYS A 208 -1.07 -26.66 6.31
C LYS A 208 -2.43 -27.12 5.80
N GLU A 209 -3.43 -27.18 6.68
CA GLU A 209 -4.79 -27.60 6.34
C GLU A 209 -5.44 -26.64 5.34
N VAL A 210 -5.38 -25.33 5.61
CA VAL A 210 -5.94 -24.31 4.70
C VAL A 210 -5.20 -24.32 3.36
N ASN A 211 -3.87 -24.45 3.37
CA ASN A 211 -3.08 -24.51 2.14
C ASN A 211 -3.42 -25.76 1.30
N GLY A 212 -3.52 -26.93 1.94
CA GLY A 212 -3.95 -28.18 1.31
C GLY A 212 -5.39 -28.10 0.79
N ALA A 213 -6.31 -27.49 1.55
CA ALA A 213 -7.69 -27.30 1.15
C ALA A 213 -7.84 -26.32 -0.04
N ILE A 214 -7.00 -25.28 -0.13
CA ILE A 214 -6.97 -24.40 -1.31
C ILE A 214 -6.50 -25.18 -2.54
N LEU A 215 -5.38 -25.89 -2.39
CA LEU A 215 -4.76 -26.62 -3.50
C LEU A 215 -5.66 -27.75 -4.01
N LYS A 216 -6.31 -28.50 -3.11
CA LYS A 216 -7.20 -29.63 -3.44
C LYS A 216 -8.55 -29.20 -4.01
N ASN A 217 -9.16 -28.13 -3.48
CA ASN A 217 -10.53 -27.74 -3.86
C ASN A 217 -10.59 -26.67 -4.95
N GLU A 218 -9.58 -25.81 -5.07
CA GLU A 218 -9.58 -24.69 -6.03
C GLU A 218 -8.36 -24.67 -6.97
N GLY A 219 -7.32 -25.47 -6.69
CA GLY A 219 -6.10 -25.55 -7.49
C GLY A 219 -5.13 -24.37 -7.29
N TRP A 220 -3.97 -24.43 -7.95
CA TRP A 220 -2.90 -23.43 -7.82
C TRP A 220 -3.31 -22.01 -8.24
N ARG A 221 -4.24 -21.88 -9.20
CA ARG A 221 -4.74 -20.56 -9.66
C ARG A 221 -5.50 -19.81 -8.56
N ALA A 222 -5.99 -20.50 -7.53
CA ALA A 222 -6.70 -19.88 -6.42
C ALA A 222 -5.82 -18.91 -5.61
N PHE A 223 -4.51 -19.18 -5.50
CA PHE A 223 -3.56 -18.30 -4.81
C PHE A 223 -3.34 -16.96 -5.50
N TYR A 224 -3.74 -16.84 -6.78
CA TYR A 224 -3.65 -15.61 -7.57
C TYR A 224 -5.02 -15.00 -7.89
N LYS A 225 -6.12 -15.56 -7.37
CA LYS A 225 -7.43 -14.92 -7.47
C LYS A 225 -7.38 -13.55 -6.78
N GLY A 226 -7.86 -12.51 -7.46
CA GLY A 226 -7.85 -11.13 -6.95
C GLY A 226 -6.57 -10.33 -7.20
N VAL A 227 -5.53 -10.92 -7.83
CA VAL A 227 -4.34 -10.16 -8.27
C VAL A 227 -4.71 -9.12 -9.32
N THR A 228 -5.55 -9.47 -10.30
CA THR A 228 -5.94 -8.57 -11.39
C THR A 228 -6.50 -7.24 -10.90
N PRO A 229 -7.55 -7.18 -10.03
CA PRO A 229 -8.01 -5.90 -9.51
C PRO A 229 -6.97 -5.18 -8.65
N ARG A 230 -6.07 -5.91 -7.99
CA ARG A 230 -4.99 -5.32 -7.18
C ARG A 230 -3.94 -4.63 -8.05
N VAL A 231 -3.49 -5.27 -9.12
CA VAL A 231 -2.55 -4.72 -10.10
C VAL A 231 -3.20 -3.58 -10.90
N LEU A 232 -4.46 -3.77 -11.35
CA LEU A 232 -5.22 -2.78 -12.10
C LEU A 232 -5.56 -1.53 -11.27
N ARG A 233 -5.53 -1.61 -9.94
CA ARG A 233 -5.58 -0.44 -9.05
C ARG A 233 -4.22 0.26 -8.93
N VAL A 234 -3.13 -0.50 -8.86
CA VAL A 234 -1.78 0.03 -8.63
C VAL A 234 -1.27 0.76 -9.87
N ALA A 235 -1.43 0.17 -11.06
CA ALA A 235 -0.85 0.72 -12.29
C ALA A 235 -1.37 2.15 -12.63
N PRO A 236 -2.69 2.44 -12.64
CA PRO A 236 -3.18 3.80 -12.87
C PRO A 236 -2.77 4.77 -11.77
N GLY A 237 -2.78 4.31 -10.51
CA GLY A 237 -2.35 5.14 -9.37
C GLY A 237 -0.88 5.56 -9.48
N GLN A 238 0.00 4.65 -9.92
CA GLN A 238 1.40 4.98 -10.18
C GLN A 238 1.54 5.91 -11.38
N ALA A 239 0.84 5.66 -12.48
CA ALA A 239 0.87 6.52 -13.66
C ALA A 239 0.48 7.98 -13.33
N VAL A 240 -0.60 8.18 -12.57
CA VAL A 240 -1.03 9.52 -12.11
C VAL A 240 0.00 10.15 -11.18
N THR A 241 0.56 9.37 -10.24
CA THR A 241 1.58 9.88 -9.32
C THR A 241 2.81 10.38 -10.07
N PHE A 242 3.29 9.62 -11.07
CA PHE A 242 4.42 10.02 -11.90
C PHE A 242 4.10 11.22 -12.78
N ALA A 243 2.94 11.25 -13.45
CA ALA A 243 2.53 12.39 -14.27
C ALA A 243 2.45 13.70 -13.45
N VAL A 244 1.92 13.62 -12.23
CA VAL A 244 1.87 14.76 -11.31
C VAL A 244 3.28 15.14 -10.86
N TYR A 245 4.11 14.17 -10.49
CA TYR A 245 5.49 14.42 -10.07
C TYR A 245 6.30 15.12 -11.18
N GLU A 246 6.26 14.63 -12.41
CA GLU A 246 6.97 15.24 -13.54
C GLU A 246 6.50 16.68 -13.79
N ARG A 247 5.18 16.92 -13.74
CA ARG A 247 4.63 18.26 -13.94
C ARG A 247 5.02 19.23 -12.83
N VAL A 248 5.00 18.77 -11.58
CA VAL A 248 5.36 19.58 -10.41
C VAL A 248 6.87 19.83 -10.36
N SER A 249 7.70 18.81 -10.61
CA SER A 249 9.15 18.96 -10.67
C SER A 249 9.55 19.91 -11.79
N SER A 250 9.04 19.73 -13.00
CA SER A 250 9.32 20.63 -14.13
C SER A 250 8.89 22.08 -13.85
N TRP A 251 7.75 22.29 -13.17
CA TRP A 251 7.30 23.62 -12.76
C TRP A 251 8.23 24.24 -11.70
N LEU A 252 8.66 23.45 -10.71
CA LEU A 252 9.62 23.88 -9.70
C LEU A 252 10.98 24.21 -10.32
N ASP A 253 11.51 23.38 -11.21
CA ASP A 253 12.80 23.60 -11.87
C ASP A 253 12.78 24.88 -12.71
N THR A 254 11.71 25.09 -13.51
CA THR A 254 11.51 26.32 -14.30
C THR A 254 11.50 27.57 -13.41
N ASN A 255 10.82 27.51 -12.26
CA ASN A 255 10.76 28.64 -11.33
C ASN A 255 12.04 28.80 -10.51
N SER A 256 12.77 27.72 -10.23
CA SER A 256 14.06 27.73 -9.54
C SER A 256 15.13 28.40 -10.38
N ASP A 257 15.17 28.10 -11.68
CA ASP A 257 16.07 28.74 -12.63
C ASP A 257 15.70 30.22 -12.81
N THR A 258 14.41 30.54 -12.85
CA THR A 258 13.93 31.93 -12.84
C THR A 258 14.36 32.66 -11.57
N PHE A 259 14.27 32.03 -10.40
CA PHE A 259 14.69 32.62 -9.12
C PHE A 259 16.21 32.82 -9.05
N LYS A 260 17.00 31.87 -9.56
CA LYS A 260 18.47 31.99 -9.64
C LYS A 260 18.92 33.08 -10.60
N LEU A 261 18.26 33.23 -11.76
CA LEU A 261 18.53 34.32 -12.70
C LEU A 261 18.16 35.69 -12.11
N THR A 262 17.06 35.77 -11.34
CA THR A 262 16.66 37.03 -10.69
C THR A 262 17.55 37.38 -9.49
N ALA A 263 18.09 36.38 -8.78
CA ALA A 263 19.04 36.57 -7.69
C ALA A 263 20.47 36.88 -8.19
N ALA A 264 20.86 36.42 -9.38
CA ALA A 264 22.13 36.75 -10.03
C ALA A 264 22.10 38.10 -10.77
N ALA A 265 20.91 38.66 -11.01
CA ALA A 265 20.69 39.97 -11.62
C ALA A 265 20.56 41.13 -10.60
N LYS A 266 20.77 40.85 -9.31
CA LYS A 266 20.91 41.83 -8.22
C LYS A 266 22.32 41.80 -7.67
#